data_AF-A0ABD3MHW5-F1
#
_entry.id   AF-A0ABD3MHW5-F1
#
_cell.length_a   1.000
_cell.length_b   1.000
_cell.length_c   1.000
_cell.angle_alpha   90.00
_cell.angle_beta   90.00
_cell.angle_gamma   90.00
#
_symmetry.space_group_name_H-M   'P 1'
#
loop_
_entity.id
_entity.type
_entity.pdbx_description
1 polymer ?
#
loop_
_entity_poly.entity_id
_entity_poly.type
_entity_poly.pdbx_seq_one_letter_code
_entity_poly.pdbx_strand_id
1 'polypeptide(L)'
;MNPARVVGRKESNDPSPTSSTLTLSIVQLDSSVRQIDCSVTDIVTRVLDHHSCLTPNDAVESLLVRPQRQNDDAPPSTILQRNKQCHTTTLRDTVGKSILRYIRDTDRWIALTSLLLKSLAWYRSLDSANNVGVLPSLPIDDAPTPKTILSDIKEHKFLPIIDLPRTKYNRPYLPQHNSNHNIDGEVDVETGHENRCSKMNISHQYPWVCMVQLSHTTAQSNTIPSLHSSPSSSSLGIDVVTFHAPIHQITPTIFDYVSSFSHCFTPWEWDRIINCKVWSSSGFRIGSKKMSTTQRRRSDTSMLQEFYLRWSMKEAYTKAIGLGMHMNFDEFETRLSRIDDDDNNIQVDEEEGIWAAITRHMQSKDDDGKKIVRMEDNTQFSVVGRVRYTNPLPSSTWEEWEFIFITLNIAAVHEIESSSYDDKDGLLRACACICIGPSLSKKRKKTNCPKQPPITARIESLSLLEVLELHGHMLTEAEDRCGSERVLTPQPLLHLRISRHNGDL
;
A
#
# COMPACT_ATOMS: atom_id res chain seq x y z
N MET A 1 22.77 -53.74 31.30
CA MET A 1 21.77 -52.77 31.77
C MET A 1 22.51 -51.64 32.46
N ASN A 2 22.55 -50.45 31.86
CA ASN A 2 23.14 -49.24 32.42
C ASN A 2 22.11 -48.10 32.24
N PRO A 3 21.86 -47.26 33.26
CA PRO A 3 20.76 -46.30 33.23
C PRO A 3 21.10 -45.09 32.35
N ALA A 4 20.09 -44.65 31.60
CA ALA A 4 20.15 -43.52 30.69
C ALA A 4 20.39 -42.21 31.45
N ARG A 5 21.36 -41.43 30.96
CA ARG A 5 21.72 -40.09 31.44
C ARG A 5 20.76 -39.09 30.79
N VAL A 6 19.76 -38.61 31.54
CA VAL A 6 18.86 -37.54 31.11
C VAL A 6 19.64 -36.22 31.11
N VAL A 7 19.93 -35.69 29.93
CA VAL A 7 20.48 -34.34 29.75
C VAL A 7 19.31 -33.37 29.71
N GLY A 8 19.11 -32.62 30.81
CA GLY A 8 18.16 -31.52 30.86
C GLY A 8 18.59 -30.40 29.92
N ARG A 9 17.78 -30.11 28.89
CA ARG A 9 17.86 -28.84 28.15
C ARG A 9 17.42 -27.72 29.10
N LYS A 10 18.33 -26.82 29.43
CA LYS A 10 17.97 -25.48 29.92
C LYS A 10 17.29 -24.76 28.77
N GLU A 11 15.98 -24.59 28.83
CA GLU A 11 15.28 -23.59 28.02
C GLU A 11 15.77 -22.22 28.48
N SER A 12 16.52 -21.54 27.61
CA SER A 12 16.85 -20.13 27.78
C SER A 12 15.57 -19.33 27.54
N ASN A 13 15.05 -18.71 28.60
CA ASN A 13 14.06 -17.64 28.52
C ASN A 13 14.71 -16.40 27.90
N ASP A 14 14.99 -16.44 26.60
CA ASP A 14 15.29 -15.23 25.84
C ASP A 14 13.97 -14.52 25.51
N PRO A 15 13.82 -13.22 25.82
CA PRO A 15 12.63 -12.47 25.46
C PRO A 15 12.49 -12.46 23.93
N SER A 16 11.36 -12.98 23.45
CA SER A 16 11.00 -12.96 22.03
C SER A 16 11.09 -11.53 21.48
N PRO A 17 11.77 -11.30 20.34
CA PRO A 17 11.90 -9.96 19.79
C PRO A 17 10.53 -9.37 19.47
N THR A 18 10.37 -8.08 19.75
CA THR A 18 9.24 -7.26 19.34
C THR A 18 9.14 -7.28 17.82
N SER A 19 8.28 -8.15 17.27
CA SER A 19 8.05 -8.22 15.84
C SER A 19 7.14 -7.06 15.42
N SER A 20 7.60 -6.19 14.53
CA SER A 20 6.70 -5.25 13.85
C SER A 20 6.07 -5.98 12.67
N THR A 21 4.76 -5.90 12.53
CA THR A 21 4.04 -6.53 11.42
C THR A 21 3.79 -5.47 10.35
N LEU A 22 4.23 -5.75 9.13
CA LEU A 22 3.94 -4.93 7.95
C LEU A 22 2.71 -5.50 7.25
N THR A 23 1.69 -4.70 6.98
CA THR A 23 0.48 -5.12 6.26
C THR A 23 0.36 -4.33 4.96
N LEU A 24 0.10 -5.02 3.84
CA LEU A 24 -0.26 -4.42 2.55
C LEU A 24 -1.72 -4.72 2.23
N SER A 25 -2.55 -3.69 2.19
CA SER A 25 -3.93 -3.74 1.70
C SER A 25 -3.97 -3.42 0.22
N ILE A 26 -4.58 -4.28 -0.59
CA ILE A 26 -4.69 -4.13 -2.04
C ILE A 26 -6.17 -4.10 -2.41
N VAL A 27 -6.60 -3.06 -3.13
CA VAL A 27 -7.93 -2.98 -3.76
C VAL A 27 -7.77 -2.88 -5.27
N GLN A 28 -8.45 -3.77 -5.99
CA GLN A 28 -8.53 -3.77 -7.44
C GLN A 28 -9.90 -3.21 -7.89
N LEU A 29 -9.89 -2.10 -8.63
CA LEU A 29 -11.10 -1.32 -8.92
C LEU A 29 -11.89 -1.81 -10.14
N ASP A 30 -11.24 -2.36 -11.16
CA ASP A 30 -11.89 -2.77 -12.41
C ASP A 30 -12.99 -3.82 -12.21
N SER A 31 -12.76 -4.81 -11.36
CA SER A 31 -13.72 -5.85 -10.99
C SER A 31 -14.73 -5.34 -9.97
N SER A 32 -14.28 -4.58 -8.96
CA SER A 32 -15.13 -4.12 -7.87
C SER A 32 -16.14 -3.06 -8.31
N VAL A 33 -15.74 -2.12 -9.18
CA VAL A 33 -16.64 -1.04 -9.66
C VAL A 33 -17.76 -1.60 -10.55
N ARG A 34 -17.50 -2.68 -11.30
CA ARG A 34 -18.53 -3.32 -12.14
C ARG A 34 -19.67 -3.95 -11.33
N GLN A 35 -19.43 -4.24 -10.05
CA GLN A 35 -20.44 -4.81 -9.15
C GLN A 35 -21.30 -3.74 -8.48
N ILE A 36 -21.06 -2.46 -8.79
CA ILE A 36 -21.73 -1.35 -8.14
C ILE A 36 -22.70 -0.67 -9.12
N ASP A 37 -23.99 -0.81 -8.86
CA ASP A 37 -25.06 -0.32 -9.74
C ASP A 37 -25.39 1.18 -9.61
N CYS A 38 -24.54 1.94 -8.91
CA CYS A 38 -24.75 3.37 -8.68
C CYS A 38 -23.53 4.20 -9.07
N SER A 39 -23.78 5.47 -9.38
CA SER A 39 -22.70 6.38 -9.77
C SER A 39 -21.77 6.64 -8.59
N VAL A 40 -20.49 6.90 -8.87
CA VAL A 40 -19.53 7.31 -7.83
C VAL A 40 -20.00 8.55 -7.07
N THR A 41 -20.73 9.46 -7.73
CA THR A 41 -21.31 10.65 -7.11
C THR A 41 -22.39 10.31 -6.08
N ASP A 42 -23.26 9.35 -6.38
CA ASP A 42 -24.29 8.89 -5.46
C ASP A 42 -23.66 8.22 -4.24
N ILE A 43 -22.63 7.39 -4.45
CA ILE A 43 -21.93 6.73 -3.35
C ILE A 43 -21.22 7.72 -2.48
N VAL A 44 -20.42 8.62 -3.05
CA VAL A 44 -19.71 9.66 -2.28
C VAL A 44 -20.71 10.44 -1.44
N THR A 45 -21.86 10.80 -2.01
CA THR A 45 -22.92 11.51 -1.28
C THR A 45 -23.45 10.68 -0.12
N ARG A 46 -23.88 9.43 -0.37
CA ARG A 46 -24.45 8.54 0.66
C ARG A 46 -23.46 8.28 1.78
N VAL A 47 -22.25 7.90 1.41
CA VAL A 47 -21.16 7.53 2.32
C VAL A 47 -20.78 8.70 3.23
N LEU A 48 -20.65 9.92 2.67
CA LEU A 48 -20.32 11.10 3.47
C LEU A 48 -21.50 11.60 4.32
N ASP A 49 -22.74 11.41 3.87
CA ASP A 49 -23.95 11.86 4.58
C ASP A 49 -24.27 11.01 5.81
N HIS A 50 -23.97 9.71 5.76
CA HIS A 50 -24.38 8.79 6.83
C HIS A 50 -23.30 8.64 7.91
N HIS A 51 -22.01 8.71 7.54
CA HIS A 51 -20.93 8.22 8.41
C HIS A 51 -19.63 9.01 8.25
N SER A 52 -19.57 10.29 8.64
CA SER A 52 -18.33 11.08 8.55
C SER A 52 -18.02 11.91 9.80
N CYS A 53 -16.72 12.01 10.14
CA CYS A 53 -16.18 12.72 11.31
C CYS A 53 -15.09 13.71 10.87
N LEU A 54 -15.15 14.96 11.37
CA LEU A 54 -14.20 16.01 10.98
C LEU A 54 -12.77 15.71 11.44
N THR A 55 -12.66 15.15 12.65
CA THR A 55 -11.37 14.86 13.26
C THR A 55 -11.32 13.44 13.82
N PRO A 56 -10.12 12.87 13.96
CA PRO A 56 -9.87 11.67 14.74
C PRO A 56 -10.54 11.69 16.13
N ASN A 57 -10.52 12.82 16.82
CA ASN A 57 -11.10 12.94 18.15
C ASN A 57 -12.63 12.81 18.10
N ASP A 58 -13.29 13.43 17.11
CA ASP A 58 -14.74 13.30 16.91
C ASP A 58 -15.14 11.84 16.63
N ALA A 59 -14.28 11.10 15.92
CA ALA A 59 -14.50 9.69 15.67
C ALA A 59 -14.37 8.84 16.94
N VAL A 60 -13.38 9.12 17.80
CA VAL A 60 -13.27 8.47 19.12
C VAL A 60 -14.52 8.78 19.95
N GLU A 61 -14.95 10.04 20.04
CA GLU A 61 -16.17 10.42 20.76
C GLU A 61 -17.39 9.69 20.20
N SER A 62 -17.53 9.61 18.88
CA SER A 62 -18.64 8.90 18.24
C SER A 62 -18.66 7.40 18.54
N LEU A 63 -17.49 6.77 18.74
CA LEU A 63 -17.39 5.38 19.18
C LEU A 63 -17.72 5.22 20.68
N LEU A 64 -17.31 6.18 21.52
CA LEU A 64 -17.54 6.14 22.96
C LEU A 64 -19.01 6.39 23.35
N VAL A 65 -19.75 7.13 22.51
CA VAL A 65 -21.20 7.28 22.65
C VAL A 65 -21.84 5.94 22.27
N ARG A 66 -21.95 5.03 23.26
CA ARG A 66 -22.80 3.84 23.13
C ARG A 66 -24.19 4.31 22.69
N PRO A 67 -24.88 3.57 21.80
CA PRO A 67 -26.31 3.78 21.62
C PRO A 67 -26.96 3.48 22.98
N GLN A 68 -27.15 4.51 23.80
CA GLN A 68 -28.17 4.43 24.84
C GLN A 68 -29.43 4.05 24.10
N ARG A 69 -30.04 2.92 24.49
CA ARG A 69 -31.40 2.58 24.07
C ARG A 69 -32.19 3.88 24.18
N GLN A 70 -32.58 4.42 23.03
CA GLN A 70 -33.47 5.56 23.01
C GLN A 70 -34.71 5.09 23.75
N ASN A 71 -34.89 5.58 24.98
CA ASN A 71 -36.23 5.68 25.51
C ASN A 71 -36.91 6.67 24.57
N ASP A 72 -37.91 6.21 23.84
CA ASP A 72 -38.63 6.96 22.79
C ASP A 72 -39.28 8.27 23.29
N ASP A 73 -39.18 8.58 24.58
CA ASP A 73 -39.84 9.70 25.25
C ASP A 73 -38.92 10.88 25.64
N ALA A 74 -37.60 10.81 25.40
CA ALA A 74 -36.70 11.93 25.71
C ALA A 74 -36.55 12.88 24.52
N PRO A 75 -36.85 14.19 24.67
CA PRO A 75 -36.66 15.14 23.58
C PRO A 75 -35.17 15.23 23.22
N PRO A 76 -34.83 15.23 21.92
CA PRO A 76 -33.44 15.26 21.50
C PRO A 76 -32.77 16.54 22.02
N SER A 77 -31.62 16.39 22.69
CA SER A 77 -30.84 17.52 23.16
C SER A 77 -30.34 18.33 21.95
N THR A 78 -31.07 19.40 21.66
CA THR A 78 -30.97 20.23 20.45
C THR A 78 -29.60 20.91 20.26
N ILE A 79 -28.77 20.97 21.31
CA ILE A 79 -27.43 21.59 21.27
C ILE A 79 -26.39 20.61 20.71
N LEU A 80 -26.45 19.32 21.06
CA LEU A 80 -25.51 18.32 20.55
C LEU A 80 -25.78 17.98 19.07
N GLN A 81 -27.05 17.98 18.67
CA GLN A 81 -27.45 17.77 17.27
C GLN A 81 -27.10 18.97 16.37
N ARG A 82 -27.29 20.21 16.84
CA ARG A 82 -26.94 21.42 16.06
C ARG A 82 -25.44 21.54 15.80
N ASN A 83 -24.59 21.27 16.79
CA ASN A 83 -23.15 21.31 16.60
C ASN A 83 -22.67 20.18 15.69
N LYS A 84 -23.24 18.96 15.79
CA LYS A 84 -22.96 17.87 14.84
C LYS A 84 -23.34 18.24 13.40
N GLN A 85 -24.50 18.89 13.19
CA GLN A 85 -25.01 19.20 11.84
C GLN A 85 -24.26 20.35 11.13
N CYS A 86 -23.73 21.32 11.88
CA CYS A 86 -22.90 22.41 11.32
C CYS A 86 -21.49 21.95 10.92
N HIS A 87 -21.03 20.83 11.48
CA HIS A 87 -19.68 20.30 11.33
C HIS A 87 -19.59 19.18 10.28
N THR A 88 -20.63 18.36 10.12
CA THR A 88 -20.69 17.36 9.03
C THR A 88 -20.81 17.99 7.64
N THR A 89 -21.43 19.17 7.55
CA THR A 89 -21.59 19.93 6.30
C THR A 89 -20.24 20.41 5.72
N THR A 90 -19.28 20.82 6.55
CA THR A 90 -17.96 21.30 6.09
C THR A 90 -17.04 20.16 5.64
N LEU A 91 -17.10 18.99 6.29
CA LEU A 91 -16.35 17.81 5.87
C LEU A 91 -16.88 17.24 4.56
N ARG A 92 -18.19 17.07 4.45
CA ARG A 92 -18.86 16.61 3.23
C ARG A 92 -18.45 17.48 2.05
N ASP A 93 -18.49 18.80 2.22
CA ASP A 93 -18.10 19.73 1.17
C ASP A 93 -16.62 19.61 0.81
N THR A 94 -15.74 19.48 1.80
CA THR A 94 -14.29 19.43 1.56
C THR A 94 -13.86 18.11 0.93
N VAL A 95 -14.25 16.99 1.54
CA VAL A 95 -13.93 15.63 1.09
C VAL A 95 -14.65 15.30 -0.20
N GLY A 96 -15.94 15.64 -0.29
CA GLY A 96 -16.75 15.48 -1.50
C GLY A 96 -16.14 16.24 -2.69
N LYS A 97 -15.74 17.51 -2.51
CA LYS A 97 -15.02 18.25 -3.56
C LYS A 97 -13.67 17.60 -3.91
N SER A 98 -12.94 17.08 -2.93
CA SER A 98 -11.63 16.44 -3.18
C SER A 98 -11.72 15.19 -4.07
N ILE A 99 -12.85 14.47 -4.02
CA ILE A 99 -13.15 13.30 -4.83
C ILE A 99 -13.80 13.70 -6.15
N LEU A 100 -14.86 14.53 -6.11
CA LEU A 100 -15.69 14.82 -7.28
C LEU A 100 -15.06 15.81 -8.26
N ARG A 101 -13.98 16.51 -7.87
CA ARG A 101 -13.23 17.40 -8.77
C ARG A 101 -12.57 16.69 -9.95
N TYR A 102 -12.33 15.38 -9.85
CA TYR A 102 -11.73 14.63 -10.97
C TYR A 102 -12.71 14.51 -12.13
N ILE A 103 -12.18 14.60 -13.35
CA ILE A 103 -12.99 14.52 -14.58
C ILE A 103 -13.38 13.08 -14.87
N ARG A 104 -12.44 12.14 -14.73
CA ARG A 104 -12.64 10.72 -15.02
C ARG A 104 -13.18 10.00 -13.78
N ASP A 105 -14.16 9.13 -13.98
CA ASP A 105 -14.72 8.32 -12.90
C ASP A 105 -13.68 7.38 -12.27
N THR A 106 -12.73 6.88 -13.05
CA THR A 106 -11.62 6.06 -12.54
C THR A 106 -10.85 6.77 -11.43
N ASP A 107 -10.58 8.07 -11.60
CA ASP A 107 -9.84 8.87 -10.64
C ASP A 107 -10.69 9.21 -9.41
N ARG A 108 -12.01 9.37 -9.60
CA ARG A 108 -12.98 9.53 -8.49
C ARG A 108 -13.02 8.27 -7.63
N TRP A 109 -13.09 7.09 -8.24
CA TRP A 109 -13.05 5.81 -7.54
C TRP A 109 -11.73 5.62 -6.78
N ILE A 110 -10.60 5.89 -7.43
CA ILE A 110 -9.28 5.86 -6.76
C ILE A 110 -9.26 6.77 -5.53
N ALA A 111 -9.75 8.00 -5.66
CA ALA A 111 -9.77 8.97 -4.57
C ALA A 111 -10.67 8.53 -3.41
N LEU A 112 -11.87 8.00 -3.71
CA LEU A 112 -12.78 7.44 -2.72
C LEU A 112 -12.15 6.25 -2.00
N THR A 113 -11.66 5.24 -2.73
CA THR A 113 -11.01 4.07 -2.14
C THR A 113 -9.80 4.45 -1.28
N SER A 114 -9.03 5.43 -1.73
CA SER A 114 -7.89 5.96 -0.97
C SER A 114 -8.32 6.62 0.34
N LEU A 115 -9.44 7.34 0.36
CA LEU A 115 -10.02 7.89 1.58
C LEU A 115 -10.42 6.78 2.56
N LEU A 116 -11.16 5.78 2.07
CA LEU A 116 -11.66 4.70 2.90
C LEU A 116 -10.53 3.86 3.51
N LEU A 117 -9.51 3.50 2.72
CA LEU A 117 -8.34 2.77 3.23
C LEU A 117 -7.57 3.58 4.29
N LYS A 118 -7.37 4.88 4.08
CA LYS A 118 -6.76 5.75 5.11
C LYS A 118 -7.58 5.78 6.39
N SER A 119 -8.91 5.87 6.28
CA SER A 119 -9.80 5.81 7.43
C SER A 119 -9.68 4.49 8.17
N LEU A 120 -9.69 3.36 7.44
CA LEU A 120 -9.46 2.02 7.98
C LEU A 120 -8.12 1.89 8.71
N ALA A 121 -7.03 2.44 8.16
CA ALA A 121 -5.72 2.44 8.82
C ALA A 121 -5.74 3.15 10.18
N TRP A 122 -6.51 4.23 10.30
CA TRP A 122 -6.66 4.92 11.58
C TRP A 122 -7.31 4.03 12.63
N TYR A 123 -8.42 3.37 12.31
CA TYR A 123 -9.08 2.46 13.24
C TYR A 123 -8.17 1.30 13.67
N ARG A 124 -7.42 0.71 12.73
CA ARG A 124 -6.41 -0.33 13.03
C ARG A 124 -5.30 0.16 13.94
N SER A 125 -4.95 1.45 13.87
CA SER A 125 -3.93 2.04 14.72
C SER A 125 -4.42 2.21 16.17
N LEU A 126 -5.71 2.42 16.38
CA LEU A 126 -6.31 2.46 17.73
C LEU A 126 -6.24 1.10 18.41
N ASP A 127 -6.54 0.00 17.70
CA ASP A 127 -6.43 -1.35 18.24
C ASP A 127 -5.01 -1.69 18.72
N SER A 128 -4.02 -1.27 17.93
CA SER A 128 -2.62 -1.46 18.26
C SER A 128 -2.22 -0.65 19.50
N ALA A 129 -2.82 0.53 19.71
CA ALA A 129 -2.61 1.38 20.88
C ALA A 129 -3.37 0.88 22.13
N ASN A 130 -4.53 0.24 21.97
CA ASN A 130 -5.35 -0.21 23.09
C ASN A 130 -4.82 -1.46 23.80
N ASN A 131 -3.99 -2.28 23.13
CA ASN A 131 -3.17 -3.29 23.82
C ASN A 131 -2.13 -2.66 24.78
N VAL A 132 -2.03 -1.33 24.83
CA VAL A 132 -1.15 -0.56 25.73
C VAL A 132 -1.93 0.10 26.90
N GLY A 133 -3.24 -0.17 27.06
CA GLY A 133 -3.98 0.24 28.26
C GLY A 133 -4.31 1.74 28.36
N VAL A 134 -4.76 2.37 27.27
CA VAL A 134 -4.94 3.83 27.17
C VAL A 134 -6.40 4.31 27.30
N LEU A 135 -7.39 3.42 27.46
CA LEU A 135 -8.70 3.87 27.91
C LEU A 135 -8.73 3.99 29.45
N PRO A 136 -9.34 5.05 30.02
CA PRO A 136 -9.59 5.12 31.45
C PRO A 136 -10.33 3.85 31.87
N SER A 137 -9.71 3.07 32.74
CA SER A 137 -10.29 1.87 33.32
C SER A 137 -11.67 2.22 33.88
N LEU A 138 -12.73 1.79 33.18
CA LEU A 138 -14.04 1.66 33.80
C LEU A 138 -13.90 0.66 34.97
N PRO A 139 -14.61 0.88 36.09
CA PRO A 139 -14.45 0.07 37.29
C PRO A 139 -14.62 -1.41 36.97
N ILE A 140 -13.60 -2.18 37.32
CA ILE A 140 -13.52 -3.63 37.14
C ILE A 140 -14.46 -4.25 38.16
N ASP A 141 -15.60 -4.74 37.71
CA ASP A 141 -16.27 -5.90 38.28
C ASP A 141 -16.69 -6.79 37.10
N ASP A 142 -16.15 -8.01 37.09
CA ASP A 142 -16.30 -9.10 36.10
C ASP A 142 -15.68 -8.86 34.70
N ALA A 143 -14.38 -9.17 34.55
CA ALA A 143 -13.66 -9.03 33.29
C ALA A 143 -13.79 -10.25 32.34
N PRO A 144 -14.57 -10.17 31.25
CA PRO A 144 -14.32 -11.00 30.07
C PRO A 144 -13.01 -10.55 29.40
N THR A 145 -12.41 -11.45 28.61
CA THR A 145 -11.22 -11.19 27.78
C THR A 145 -11.24 -9.82 27.11
N PRO A 146 -10.11 -9.09 27.02
CA PRO A 146 -10.09 -7.77 26.39
C PRO A 146 -10.51 -7.91 24.92
N LYS A 147 -11.73 -7.48 24.63
CA LYS A 147 -12.21 -7.31 23.26
C LYS A 147 -11.37 -6.19 22.62
N THR A 148 -10.84 -6.45 21.43
CA THR A 148 -10.22 -5.42 20.59
C THR A 148 -11.26 -4.34 20.22
N ILE A 149 -10.84 -3.09 20.01
CA ILE A 149 -11.73 -2.07 19.43
C ILE A 149 -12.28 -2.60 18.11
N LEU A 150 -11.52 -3.35 17.30
CA LEU A 150 -12.05 -3.96 16.08
C LEU A 150 -13.22 -4.94 16.34
N SER A 151 -13.21 -5.67 17.46
CA SER A 151 -14.32 -6.55 17.85
C SER A 151 -15.50 -5.77 18.43
N ASP A 152 -15.26 -4.65 19.11
CA ASP A 152 -16.33 -3.75 19.56
C ASP A 152 -16.86 -2.89 18.38
N ILE A 153 -16.03 -2.62 17.37
CA ILE A 153 -16.36 -2.05 16.06
C ILE A 153 -17.14 -3.06 15.23
N LYS A 154 -16.94 -4.38 15.41
CA LYS A 154 -17.88 -5.36 14.84
C LYS A 154 -19.24 -5.32 15.54
N GLU A 155 -19.31 -4.83 16.78
CA GLU A 155 -20.58 -4.59 17.49
C GLU A 155 -21.20 -3.22 17.14
N HIS A 156 -20.39 -2.20 16.84
CA HIS A 156 -20.84 -0.94 16.23
C HIS A 156 -21.08 -1.15 14.73
N LYS A 157 -22.32 -1.02 14.24
CA LYS A 157 -22.65 -1.42 12.86
C LYS A 157 -21.68 -0.91 11.77
N PHE A 158 -21.08 0.29 11.90
CA PHE A 158 -20.28 0.95 10.84
C PHE A 158 -19.14 1.83 11.37
N LEU A 159 -18.06 1.98 10.58
CA LEU A 159 -16.93 2.87 10.85
C LEU A 159 -17.14 4.26 10.23
N PRO A 160 -17.19 5.35 11.01
CA PRO A 160 -17.17 6.70 10.45
C PRO A 160 -15.95 6.94 9.55
N ILE A 161 -16.10 7.82 8.58
CA ILE A 161 -15.02 8.22 7.68
C ILE A 161 -14.28 9.39 8.28
N ILE A 162 -12.96 9.26 8.26
CA ILE A 162 -12.04 10.25 8.80
C ILE A 162 -11.13 10.72 7.67
N ASP A 163 -11.07 12.03 7.48
CA ASP A 163 -10.00 12.61 6.68
C ASP A 163 -8.75 12.80 7.56
N LEU A 164 -7.67 12.13 7.17
CA LEU A 164 -6.43 12.19 7.92
C LEU A 164 -5.72 13.54 7.75
N PRO A 165 -5.06 14.04 8.80
CA PRO A 165 -4.23 15.22 8.68
C PRO A 165 -3.05 14.97 7.73
N ARG A 166 -2.50 16.05 7.19
CA ARG A 166 -1.42 16.03 6.20
C ARG A 166 -0.22 16.83 6.70
N THR A 167 0.98 16.37 6.35
CA THR A 167 2.22 17.14 6.58
C THR A 167 2.27 18.37 5.65
N LYS A 168 3.24 19.27 5.84
CA LYS A 168 3.52 20.39 4.92
C LYS A 168 3.73 19.98 3.47
N TYR A 169 4.13 18.73 3.24
CA TYR A 169 4.32 18.15 1.91
C TYR A 169 3.12 17.30 1.46
N ASN A 170 1.95 17.55 2.06
CA ASN A 170 0.67 16.92 1.76
C ASN A 170 0.58 15.40 1.99
N ARG A 171 1.56 14.82 2.68
CA ARG A 171 1.56 13.39 3.02
C ARG A 171 0.56 13.12 4.15
N PRO A 172 -0.43 12.24 3.98
CA PRO A 172 -1.33 11.86 5.07
C PRO A 172 -0.57 11.09 6.16
N TYR A 173 -0.93 11.33 7.42
CA TYR A 173 -0.32 10.64 8.55
C TYR A 173 -1.35 10.24 9.62
N LEU A 174 -0.99 9.22 10.41
CA LEU A 174 -1.77 8.82 11.57
C LEU A 174 -1.37 9.71 12.77
N PRO A 175 -2.29 10.48 13.36
CA PRO A 175 -2.00 11.31 14.51
C PRO A 175 -1.68 10.43 15.73
N GLN A 176 -0.71 10.87 16.54
CA GLN A 176 -0.34 10.18 17.77
C GLN A 176 -1.27 10.64 18.90
N HIS A 177 -1.90 9.71 19.60
CA HIS A 177 -2.69 9.99 20.79
C HIS A 177 -1.75 9.97 22.01
N ASN A 178 -1.04 11.07 22.26
CA ASN A 178 -0.22 11.19 23.48
C ASN A 178 -1.13 11.61 24.65
N SER A 179 -1.41 10.69 25.58
CA SER A 179 -2.20 10.94 26.79
C SER A 179 -1.40 11.62 27.92
N ASN A 180 -0.14 12.02 27.71
CA ASN A 180 0.64 12.73 28.72
C ASN A 180 0.49 14.25 28.58
N HIS A 181 -0.70 14.77 28.91
CA HIS A 181 -0.83 16.15 29.34
C HIS A 181 -0.31 16.28 30.77
N ASN A 182 1.00 16.44 30.92
CA ASN A 182 1.56 17.07 32.12
C ASN A 182 1.92 18.52 31.78
N ILE A 183 1.01 19.41 32.19
CA ILE A 183 1.25 20.67 32.94
C ILE A 183 2.31 21.64 32.37
N ASP A 184 1.80 22.81 31.99
CA ASP A 184 2.44 24.13 31.99
C ASP A 184 3.80 24.27 31.31
N GLY A 185 3.74 24.39 29.98
CA GLY A 185 4.73 25.11 29.20
C GLY A 185 4.05 25.69 27.98
N GLU A 186 4.09 27.02 27.80
CA GLU A 186 3.88 27.65 26.50
C GLU A 186 4.85 27.00 25.51
N VAL A 187 4.35 26.04 24.72
CA VAL A 187 5.07 25.47 23.60
C VAL A 187 4.64 26.27 22.39
N ASP A 188 5.61 26.97 21.80
CA ASP A 188 5.49 27.68 20.53
C ASP A 188 4.62 26.91 19.52
N VAL A 189 3.61 27.61 19.01
CA VAL A 189 2.60 27.13 18.06
C VAL A 189 3.20 26.87 16.65
N GLU A 190 4.51 27.05 16.47
CA GLU A 190 5.19 26.79 15.21
C GLU A 190 6.01 25.49 15.28
N THR A 191 5.61 24.50 14.47
CA THR A 191 6.32 23.23 14.19
C THR A 191 6.16 22.09 15.21
N GLY A 192 4.93 21.80 15.64
CA GLY A 192 4.60 20.49 16.20
C GLY A 192 5.09 19.38 15.27
N HIS A 193 6.03 18.57 15.75
CA HIS A 193 6.71 17.47 15.07
C HIS A 193 5.82 16.77 14.03
N GLU A 194 5.87 17.22 12.78
CA GLU A 194 5.27 16.48 11.67
C GLU A 194 5.82 15.07 11.74
N ASN A 195 4.94 14.09 11.94
CA ASN A 195 5.28 12.72 12.27
C ASN A 195 6.07 12.10 11.10
N ARG A 196 7.38 12.37 11.04
CA ARG A 196 8.31 11.90 9.98
C ARG A 196 8.32 10.38 9.89
N CYS A 197 7.79 9.70 10.91
CA CYS A 197 7.67 8.26 11.03
C CYS A 197 6.21 7.83 10.90
N SER A 198 5.53 8.35 9.87
CA SER A 198 4.17 7.90 9.56
C SER A 198 4.20 6.40 9.30
N LYS A 199 3.42 5.67 10.10
CA LYS A 199 3.30 4.21 10.05
C LYS A 199 2.39 3.72 8.91
N MET A 200 2.00 4.62 8.00
CA MET A 200 1.12 4.32 6.88
C MET A 200 1.53 5.13 5.65
N ASN A 201 1.40 4.50 4.48
CA ASN A 201 1.56 5.15 3.19
C ASN A 201 0.62 4.51 2.17
N ILE A 202 0.24 5.27 1.14
CA ILE A 202 -0.70 4.84 0.12
C ILE A 202 -0.19 5.24 -1.26
N SER A 203 -0.36 4.35 -2.24
CA SER A 203 -0.13 4.64 -3.66
C SER A 203 -1.22 4.00 -4.51
N HIS A 204 -1.42 4.54 -5.71
CA HIS A 204 -2.45 4.08 -6.62
C HIS A 204 -2.03 4.29 -8.07
N GLN A 205 -2.31 3.30 -8.90
CA GLN A 205 -2.25 3.42 -10.36
C GLN A 205 -3.30 2.46 -10.91
N TYR A 206 -4.28 2.99 -11.65
CA TYR A 206 -5.44 2.22 -12.09
C TYR A 206 -5.01 0.88 -12.73
N PRO A 207 -5.60 -0.26 -12.34
CA PRO A 207 -6.78 -0.42 -11.47
C PRO A 207 -6.47 -0.58 -9.97
N TRP A 208 -5.24 -0.35 -9.52
CA TRP A 208 -4.76 -0.70 -8.19
C TRP A 208 -4.76 0.49 -7.22
N VAL A 209 -5.25 0.26 -6.01
CA VAL A 209 -5.05 1.14 -4.85
C VAL A 209 -4.43 0.30 -3.74
N CYS A 210 -3.22 0.67 -3.32
CA CYS A 210 -2.46 -0.08 -2.32
C CYS A 210 -2.09 0.79 -1.13
N MET A 211 -2.33 0.28 0.07
CA MET A 211 -1.94 0.93 1.32
C MET A 211 -1.05 0.01 2.12
N VAL A 212 0.09 0.53 2.57
CA VAL A 212 0.97 -0.18 3.50
C VAL A 212 0.85 0.42 4.89
N GLN A 213 0.82 -0.43 5.91
CA GLN A 213 0.74 -0.04 7.31
C GLN A 213 1.72 -0.86 8.16
N LEU A 214 2.44 -0.20 9.06
CA LEU A 214 3.33 -0.82 10.04
C LEU A 214 2.68 -0.83 11.42
N SER A 215 2.41 -2.01 11.95
CA SER A 215 1.90 -2.21 13.31
C SER A 215 3.02 -2.70 14.22
N HIS A 216 3.20 -2.06 15.37
CA HIS A 216 4.12 -2.59 16.39
C HIS A 216 3.35 -3.52 17.31
N THR A 217 3.75 -4.78 17.35
CA THR A 217 3.31 -5.71 18.39
C THR A 217 4.24 -5.51 19.58
N THR A 218 3.81 -4.72 20.57
CA THR A 218 4.45 -4.73 21.89
C THR A 218 4.16 -6.07 22.53
N ALA A 219 5.10 -7.02 22.40
CA ALA A 219 5.16 -8.13 23.32
C ALA A 219 5.27 -7.54 24.74
N GLN A 220 4.39 -7.98 25.64
CA GLN A 220 4.36 -7.61 27.06
C GLN A 220 5.67 -8.01 27.75
N SER A 221 6.77 -7.28 27.51
CA SER A 221 7.92 -7.34 28.38
C SER A 221 7.70 -6.31 29.48
N ASN A 222 7.40 -6.76 30.69
CA ASN A 222 7.31 -5.92 31.90
C ASN A 222 8.66 -5.26 32.30
N THR A 223 9.64 -5.27 31.41
CA THR A 223 10.90 -4.55 31.56
C THR A 223 10.69 -3.09 31.19
N ILE A 224 10.83 -2.23 32.21
CA ILE A 224 10.91 -0.77 32.13
C ILE A 224 11.67 -0.38 30.85
N PRO A 225 11.09 0.45 29.96
CA PRO A 225 11.81 0.94 28.79
C PRO A 225 13.07 1.66 29.28
N SER A 226 14.25 1.12 28.96
CA SER A 226 15.48 1.84 29.22
C SER A 226 15.42 3.16 28.44
N LEU A 227 15.67 4.29 29.12
CA LEU A 227 15.56 5.66 28.60
C LEU A 227 16.42 6.00 27.35
N HIS A 228 17.08 5.03 26.72
CA HIS A 228 18.07 5.27 25.66
C HIS A 228 17.91 4.42 24.40
N SER A 229 16.85 3.62 24.26
CA SER A 229 16.52 2.98 22.98
C SER A 229 15.27 3.63 22.39
N SER A 230 15.43 4.80 21.75
CA SER A 230 14.39 5.36 20.90
C SER A 230 13.94 4.27 19.91
N PRO A 231 12.63 3.96 19.81
CA PRO A 231 12.15 3.03 18.79
C PRO A 231 12.67 3.55 17.45
N SER A 232 13.51 2.73 16.79
CA SER A 232 14.15 3.10 15.53
C SER A 232 13.07 3.58 14.58
N SER A 233 13.18 4.85 14.20
CA SER A 233 12.11 5.61 13.61
C SER A 233 12.03 5.28 12.12
N SER A 234 11.59 4.05 11.81
CA SER A 234 11.56 3.53 10.45
C SER A 234 10.55 4.32 9.63
N SER A 235 11.04 4.91 8.55
CA SER A 235 10.26 5.52 7.50
C SER A 235 9.69 4.44 6.58
N LEU A 236 8.48 4.68 6.08
CA LEU A 236 7.71 3.75 5.27
C LEU A 236 7.13 4.47 4.06
N GLY A 237 7.33 3.94 2.86
CA GLY A 237 6.74 4.43 1.63
C GLY A 237 6.31 3.28 0.74
N ILE A 238 5.33 3.51 -0.12
CA ILE A 238 4.89 2.56 -1.14
C ILE A 238 4.71 3.30 -2.46
N ASP A 239 5.04 2.63 -3.55
CA ASP A 239 4.63 3.03 -4.87
C ASP A 239 4.05 1.87 -5.67
N VAL A 240 3.12 2.15 -6.59
CA VAL A 240 2.47 1.13 -7.42
C VAL A 240 2.59 1.56 -8.86
N VAL A 241 3.14 0.67 -9.69
CA VAL A 241 3.34 0.90 -11.11
C VAL A 241 2.61 -0.14 -11.94
N THR A 242 2.00 0.29 -13.05
CA THR A 242 1.57 -0.61 -14.12
C THR A 242 2.55 -0.51 -15.29
N PHE A 243 2.95 -1.66 -15.83
CA PHE A 243 3.91 -1.78 -16.92
C PHE A 243 3.25 -1.46 -18.26
N HIS A 244 2.90 -0.19 -18.46
CA HIS A 244 2.20 0.25 -19.66
C HIS A 244 2.78 1.58 -20.17
N ALA A 245 3.41 1.52 -21.35
CA ALA A 245 3.81 2.73 -22.07
C ALA A 245 2.64 3.23 -22.94
N PRO A 246 2.15 4.48 -22.74
CA PRO A 246 1.21 5.10 -23.66
C PRO A 246 1.94 5.49 -24.96
N ILE A 247 2.00 4.56 -25.92
CA ILE A 247 2.60 4.80 -27.24
C ILE A 247 1.68 5.68 -28.08
N HIS A 248 2.22 6.79 -28.61
CA HIS A 248 1.49 7.70 -29.49
C HIS A 248 2.45 8.36 -30.50
N GLN A 249 1.94 9.26 -31.34
CA GLN A 249 2.70 9.84 -32.46
C GLN A 249 4.02 10.53 -32.07
N ILE A 250 4.16 11.00 -30.82
CA ILE A 250 5.36 11.73 -30.35
C ILE A 250 6.36 10.76 -29.70
N THR A 251 5.88 9.68 -29.07
CA THR A 251 6.71 8.60 -28.51
C THR A 251 6.32 7.28 -29.17
N PRO A 252 6.73 7.07 -30.44
CA PRO A 252 6.27 5.93 -31.24
C PRO A 252 6.86 4.60 -30.78
N THR A 253 7.95 4.62 -30.00
CA THR A 253 8.57 3.42 -29.44
C THR A 253 8.63 3.47 -27.91
N ILE A 254 8.76 2.29 -27.28
CA ILE A 254 9.00 2.17 -25.84
C ILE A 254 10.26 2.93 -25.44
N PHE A 255 11.31 2.86 -26.28
CA PHE A 255 12.53 3.61 -26.04
C PHE A 255 12.31 5.13 -26.05
N ASP A 256 11.52 5.68 -26.98
CA ASP A 256 11.23 7.11 -27.02
C ASP A 256 10.44 7.56 -25.79
N TYR A 257 9.47 6.74 -25.37
CA TYR A 257 8.72 6.95 -24.14
C TYR A 257 9.66 6.98 -22.92
N VAL A 258 10.45 5.93 -22.71
CA VAL A 258 11.37 5.81 -21.56
C VAL A 258 12.45 6.91 -21.60
N SER A 259 12.96 7.26 -22.78
CA SER A 259 13.99 8.30 -22.97
C SER A 259 13.53 9.70 -22.57
N SER A 260 12.22 9.96 -22.63
CA SER A 260 11.64 11.22 -22.16
C SER A 260 11.86 11.46 -20.65
N PHE A 261 12.10 10.38 -19.89
CA PHE A 261 12.36 10.41 -18.46
C PHE A 261 13.83 10.22 -18.08
N SER A 262 14.75 10.19 -19.06
CA SER A 262 16.18 9.95 -18.81
C SER A 262 16.79 10.91 -17.78
N HIS A 263 16.35 12.18 -17.78
CA HIS A 263 16.77 13.20 -16.83
C HIS A 263 16.30 12.96 -15.39
N CYS A 264 15.34 12.07 -15.16
CA CYS A 264 14.91 11.69 -13.82
C CYS A 264 15.83 10.64 -13.19
N PHE A 265 16.83 10.11 -13.91
CA PHE A 265 17.71 9.06 -13.39
C PHE A 265 19.15 9.52 -13.41
N THR A 266 19.94 9.01 -12.47
CA THR A 266 21.38 9.17 -12.54
C THR A 266 21.94 8.47 -13.79
N PRO A 267 23.10 8.88 -14.34
CA PRO A 267 23.68 8.22 -15.51
C PRO A 267 23.88 6.72 -15.33
N TRP A 268 24.18 6.27 -14.10
CA TRP A 268 24.33 4.86 -13.78
C TRP A 268 22.99 4.12 -13.76
N GLU A 269 21.94 4.67 -13.13
CA GLU A 269 20.60 4.06 -13.16
C GLU A 269 20.07 3.98 -14.58
N TRP A 270 20.27 5.03 -15.38
CA TRP A 270 19.86 5.08 -16.78
C TRP A 270 20.52 3.97 -17.61
N ASP A 271 21.82 3.74 -17.42
CA ASP A 271 22.52 2.64 -18.08
C ASP A 271 21.89 1.28 -17.75
N ARG A 272 21.50 1.05 -16.48
CA ARG A 272 20.84 -0.18 -16.05
C ARG A 272 19.42 -0.35 -16.61
N ILE A 273 18.72 0.75 -16.88
CA ILE A 273 17.40 0.75 -17.52
C ILE A 273 17.52 0.37 -18.99
N ILE A 274 18.48 0.91 -19.72
CA ILE A 274 18.60 0.68 -21.17
C ILE A 274 19.34 -0.63 -21.49
N ASN A 275 20.29 -1.01 -20.66
CA ASN A 275 21.22 -2.12 -20.92
C ASN A 275 21.13 -3.21 -19.84
N CYS A 276 21.43 -4.43 -20.24
CA CYS A 276 21.65 -5.57 -19.35
C CYS A 276 23.05 -6.15 -19.57
N LYS A 277 23.66 -6.70 -18.51
CA LYS A 277 24.88 -7.50 -18.65
C LYS A 277 24.47 -8.93 -19.00
N VAL A 278 25.12 -9.47 -20.03
CA VAL A 278 25.01 -10.88 -20.41
C VAL A 278 26.36 -11.53 -20.16
N TRP A 279 26.37 -12.57 -19.35
CA TRP A 279 27.55 -13.42 -19.18
C TRP A 279 27.50 -14.55 -20.19
N SER A 280 28.43 -14.54 -21.13
CA SER A 280 28.58 -15.62 -22.10
C SER A 280 29.82 -16.45 -21.78
N SER A 281 29.70 -17.77 -21.89
CA SER A 281 30.84 -18.67 -21.80
C SER A 281 31.58 -18.67 -23.13
N SER A 282 32.54 -17.76 -23.30
CA SER A 282 33.37 -17.78 -24.51
C SER A 282 34.35 -18.95 -24.45
N GLY A 283 34.19 -19.92 -25.36
CA GLY A 283 35.16 -20.90 -25.88
C GLY A 283 36.20 -21.51 -24.93
N PHE A 284 36.21 -22.84 -24.84
CA PHE A 284 37.27 -23.63 -24.20
C PHE A 284 38.66 -23.27 -24.78
N ARG A 285 39.45 -22.45 -24.07
CA ARG A 285 40.91 -22.51 -24.16
C ARG A 285 41.40 -23.30 -22.96
N ILE A 286 42.10 -24.40 -23.25
CA ILE A 286 42.68 -25.33 -22.28
C ILE A 286 43.42 -24.51 -21.21
N GLY A 287 42.87 -24.45 -19.99
CA GLY A 287 43.55 -23.93 -18.80
C GLY A 287 42.85 -22.82 -18.00
N SER A 288 41.90 -22.05 -18.56
CA SER A 288 41.16 -21.01 -17.78
C SER A 288 39.87 -20.58 -18.49
N LYS A 289 38.70 -20.80 -17.90
CA LYS A 289 37.44 -20.20 -18.37
C LYS A 289 37.48 -18.70 -18.12
N LYS A 290 37.78 -17.91 -19.15
CA LYS A 290 37.62 -16.45 -19.08
C LYS A 290 36.14 -16.13 -19.31
N MET A 291 35.42 -15.76 -18.26
CA MET A 291 34.07 -15.20 -18.43
C MET A 291 34.23 -13.81 -19.06
N SER A 292 33.57 -13.58 -20.19
CA SER A 292 33.44 -12.25 -20.77
C SER A 292 32.05 -11.71 -20.46
N THR A 293 31.98 -10.53 -19.86
CA THR A 293 30.73 -9.79 -19.71
C THR A 293 30.56 -8.90 -20.92
N THR A 294 29.48 -9.11 -21.67
CA THR A 294 29.09 -8.22 -22.77
C THR A 294 27.85 -7.45 -22.35
N GLN A 295 27.88 -6.14 -22.56
CA GLN A 295 26.71 -5.29 -22.36
C GLN A 295 25.85 -5.35 -23.61
N ARG A 296 24.55 -5.57 -23.42
CA ARG A 296 23.55 -5.62 -24.49
C ARG A 296 22.38 -4.71 -24.14
N ARG A 297 21.78 -4.08 -25.15
CA ARG A 297 20.53 -3.35 -24.97
C ARG A 297 19.39 -4.31 -24.58
N ARG A 298 18.57 -3.91 -23.61
CA ARG A 298 17.37 -4.67 -23.20
C ARG A 298 16.36 -4.76 -24.33
N SER A 299 15.53 -5.81 -24.30
CA SER A 299 14.29 -5.83 -25.07
C SER A 299 13.34 -4.74 -24.57
N ASP A 300 12.38 -4.32 -25.39
CA ASP A 300 11.43 -3.27 -25.02
C ASP A 300 10.62 -3.62 -23.76
N THR A 301 10.15 -4.87 -23.64
CA THR A 301 9.43 -5.35 -22.43
C THR A 301 10.31 -5.27 -21.18
N SER A 302 11.54 -5.79 -21.26
CA SER A 302 12.50 -5.79 -20.15
C SER A 302 12.91 -4.37 -19.76
N MET A 303 13.12 -3.49 -20.74
CA MET A 303 13.42 -2.09 -20.54
C MET A 303 12.29 -1.37 -19.81
N LEU A 304 11.04 -1.60 -20.24
CA LEU A 304 9.86 -0.98 -19.63
C LEU A 304 9.66 -1.45 -18.18
N GLN A 305 9.82 -2.74 -17.92
CA GLN A 305 9.74 -3.30 -16.57
C GLN A 305 10.83 -2.74 -15.67
N GLU A 306 12.09 -2.73 -16.12
CA GLU A 306 13.21 -2.19 -15.35
C GLU A 306 13.03 -0.68 -15.07
N PHE A 307 12.55 0.09 -16.06
CA PHE A 307 12.20 1.50 -15.90
C PHE A 307 11.18 1.72 -14.79
N TYR A 308 10.02 1.05 -14.84
CA TYR A 308 8.97 1.23 -13.84
C TYR A 308 9.35 0.71 -12.46
N LEU A 309 10.12 -0.39 -12.37
CA LEU A 309 10.60 -0.89 -11.09
C LEU A 309 11.55 0.12 -10.43
N ARG A 310 12.49 0.69 -11.17
CA ARG A 310 13.38 1.75 -10.64
C ARG A 310 12.64 3.04 -10.33
N TRP A 311 11.65 3.42 -11.15
CA TRP A 311 10.75 4.52 -10.85
C TRP A 311 10.06 4.32 -9.50
N SER A 312 9.43 3.15 -9.31
CA SER A 312 8.71 2.83 -8.08
C SER A 312 9.60 2.81 -6.84
N MET A 313 10.87 2.41 -6.96
CA MET A 313 11.83 2.49 -5.87
C MET A 313 12.09 3.94 -5.44
N LYS A 314 12.33 4.84 -6.41
CA LYS A 314 12.58 6.26 -6.13
C LYS A 314 11.34 6.94 -5.56
N GLU A 315 10.17 6.64 -6.11
CA GLU A 315 8.92 7.20 -5.63
C GLU A 315 8.56 6.67 -4.22
N ALA A 316 8.73 5.37 -3.96
CA ALA A 316 8.53 4.80 -2.64
C ALA A 316 9.52 5.38 -1.62
N TYR A 317 10.79 5.59 -1.98
CA TYR A 317 11.79 6.23 -1.12
C TYR A 317 11.42 7.68 -0.78
N THR A 318 11.11 8.50 -1.79
CA THR A 318 10.72 9.92 -1.58
C THR A 318 9.42 10.05 -0.78
N LYS A 319 8.47 9.12 -0.98
CA LYS A 319 7.27 8.98 -0.13
C LYS A 319 7.64 8.57 1.30
N ALA A 320 8.61 7.68 1.50
CA ALA A 320 9.05 7.21 2.81
C ALA A 320 9.63 8.33 3.66
N ILE A 321 10.56 9.12 3.10
CA ILE A 321 11.14 10.28 3.78
C ILE A 321 10.19 11.48 3.85
N GLY A 322 9.10 11.44 3.06
CA GLY A 322 8.00 12.41 3.11
C GLY A 322 8.28 13.74 2.42
N LEU A 323 9.26 13.82 1.51
CA LEU A 323 9.58 15.05 0.77
C LEU A 323 8.72 15.25 -0.49
N GLY A 324 8.14 14.16 -1.03
CA GLY A 324 7.35 14.22 -2.26
C GLY A 324 8.15 14.85 -3.41
N MET A 325 7.54 15.80 -4.12
CA MET A 325 8.15 16.49 -5.27
C MET A 325 9.29 17.46 -4.92
N HIS A 326 9.61 17.66 -3.64
CA HIS A 326 10.74 18.52 -3.23
C HIS A 326 12.11 17.83 -3.29
N MET A 327 12.15 16.62 -3.84
CA MET A 327 13.39 15.89 -4.09
C MET A 327 13.38 15.43 -5.53
N ASN A 328 14.36 15.89 -6.31
CA ASN A 328 14.46 15.46 -7.70
C ASN A 328 15.09 14.07 -7.75
N PHE A 329 14.62 13.25 -8.69
CA PHE A 329 15.07 11.86 -8.78
C PHE A 329 16.54 11.73 -9.21
N ASP A 330 17.12 12.71 -9.89
CA ASP A 330 18.53 12.75 -10.28
C ASP A 330 19.49 13.16 -9.14
N GLU A 331 18.96 13.69 -8.03
CA GLU A 331 19.73 14.11 -6.85
C GLU A 331 20.17 12.94 -5.95
N PHE A 332 19.70 11.72 -6.25
CA PHE A 332 20.08 10.52 -5.50
C PHE A 332 20.13 9.29 -6.40
N GLU A 333 20.92 8.30 -5.99
CA GLU A 333 21.11 7.03 -6.67
C GLU A 333 20.60 5.90 -5.79
N THR A 334 19.87 4.97 -6.39
CA THR A 334 19.39 3.73 -5.74
C THR A 334 20.08 2.51 -6.35
N ARG A 335 20.56 1.59 -5.49
CA ARG A 335 21.18 0.34 -5.91
C ARG A 335 20.68 -0.83 -5.08
N LEU A 336 20.39 -1.96 -5.68
CA LEU A 336 19.96 -3.18 -5.00
C LEU A 336 21.13 -4.13 -4.79
N SER A 337 21.34 -4.54 -3.55
CA SER A 337 22.37 -5.54 -3.21
C SER A 337 22.05 -6.86 -3.91
N ARG A 338 23.09 -7.54 -4.40
CA ARG A 338 23.02 -8.79 -5.20
C ARG A 338 22.42 -8.68 -6.60
N ILE A 339 21.74 -7.59 -6.92
CA ILE A 339 21.19 -7.36 -8.26
C ILE A 339 22.15 -6.44 -9.03
N ASP A 340 22.56 -5.34 -8.41
CA ASP A 340 23.39 -4.32 -9.04
C ASP A 340 24.89 -4.46 -8.71
N ASP A 341 25.27 -5.42 -7.87
CA ASP A 341 26.67 -5.67 -7.51
C ASP A 341 27.43 -6.33 -8.67
N ASP A 342 28.58 -5.75 -9.04
CA ASP A 342 29.39 -6.19 -10.18
C ASP A 342 30.11 -7.54 -9.96
N ASP A 343 30.14 -8.04 -8.71
CA ASP A 343 30.90 -9.22 -8.29
C ASP A 343 30.11 -10.54 -8.30
N ASN A 344 28.86 -10.55 -8.77
CA ASN A 344 28.04 -11.76 -8.67
C ASN A 344 28.42 -12.81 -9.72
N ASN A 345 28.69 -14.03 -9.23
CA ASN A 345 28.73 -15.30 -10.00
C ASN A 345 27.33 -15.63 -10.55
N ILE A 346 26.81 -14.79 -11.44
CA ILE A 346 25.55 -15.05 -12.12
C ILE A 346 25.76 -16.20 -13.11
N GLN A 347 24.75 -17.07 -13.20
CA GLN A 347 24.77 -18.18 -14.15
C GLN A 347 24.87 -17.63 -15.58
N VAL A 348 25.68 -18.31 -16.39
CA VAL A 348 25.87 -18.02 -17.81
C VAL A 348 24.49 -18.08 -18.50
N ASP A 349 24.20 -17.10 -19.36
CA ASP A 349 22.98 -16.98 -20.19
C ASP A 349 21.67 -16.49 -19.52
N GLU A 350 21.70 -15.96 -18.29
CA GLU A 350 20.51 -15.31 -17.69
C GLU A 350 20.55 -13.77 -17.79
N GLU A 351 19.40 -13.17 -18.06
CA GLU A 351 19.22 -11.72 -18.06
C GLU A 351 19.35 -11.14 -16.64
N GLU A 352 20.09 -10.04 -16.50
CA GLU A 352 20.21 -9.26 -15.26
C GLU A 352 19.05 -8.26 -15.13
N GLY A 353 18.66 -7.90 -13.92
CA GLY A 353 17.68 -6.84 -13.66
C GLY A 353 16.79 -7.15 -12.47
N ILE A 354 15.99 -6.17 -12.07
CA ILE A 354 15.07 -6.30 -10.93
C ILE A 354 14.01 -7.33 -11.28
N TRP A 355 13.40 -7.22 -12.47
CA TRP A 355 12.38 -8.14 -12.92
C TRP A 355 12.88 -9.59 -13.00
N ALA A 356 14.05 -9.79 -13.61
CA ALA A 356 14.67 -11.12 -13.70
C ALA A 356 14.96 -11.71 -12.32
N ALA A 357 15.35 -10.89 -11.33
CA ALA A 357 15.54 -11.33 -9.96
C ALA A 357 14.23 -11.76 -9.29
N ILE A 358 13.15 -10.98 -9.48
CA ILE A 358 11.80 -11.31 -9.02
C ILE A 358 11.33 -12.63 -9.63
N THR A 359 11.40 -12.79 -10.95
CA THR A 359 10.99 -14.02 -11.64
C THR A 359 11.80 -15.23 -11.19
N ARG A 360 13.12 -15.07 -11.00
CA ARG A 360 13.97 -16.16 -10.47
C ARG A 360 13.57 -16.56 -9.05
N HIS A 361 13.17 -15.60 -8.22
CA HIS A 361 12.66 -15.88 -6.88
C HIS A 361 11.37 -16.71 -6.89
N MET A 362 10.52 -16.51 -7.90
CA MET A 362 9.26 -17.25 -8.12
C MET A 362 9.45 -18.64 -8.75
N GLN A 363 10.65 -18.98 -9.23
CA GLN A 363 10.89 -20.28 -9.86
C GLN A 363 10.98 -21.36 -8.79
N SER A 364 10.01 -22.28 -8.82
CA SER A 364 10.10 -23.58 -8.17
C SER A 364 10.64 -24.62 -9.15
N LYS A 365 11.27 -25.69 -8.64
CA LYS A 365 11.47 -26.89 -9.44
C LYS A 365 10.28 -27.81 -9.26
N ASP A 366 9.75 -28.36 -10.34
CA ASP A 366 8.83 -29.49 -10.26
C ASP A 366 9.55 -30.78 -9.89
N ASP A 367 8.79 -31.86 -9.73
CA ASP A 367 9.30 -33.19 -9.39
C ASP A 367 10.29 -33.73 -10.45
N ASP A 368 10.17 -33.26 -11.69
CA ASP A 368 11.08 -33.59 -12.81
C ASP A 368 12.32 -32.67 -12.87
N GLY A 369 12.45 -31.72 -11.94
CA GLY A 369 13.54 -30.75 -11.89
C GLY A 369 13.46 -29.63 -12.95
N LYS A 370 12.37 -29.53 -13.71
CA LYS A 370 12.10 -28.40 -14.61
C LYS A 370 11.73 -27.18 -13.79
N LYS A 371 12.24 -26.02 -14.23
CA LYS A 371 11.90 -24.72 -13.63
C LYS A 371 10.46 -24.39 -14.02
N ILE A 372 9.54 -24.42 -13.05
CA ILE A 372 8.18 -23.89 -13.18
C ILE A 372 8.11 -22.58 -12.42
N VAL A 373 7.71 -21.52 -13.11
CA VAL A 373 7.34 -20.25 -12.46
C VAL A 373 5.93 -20.46 -11.91
N ARG A 374 5.81 -20.63 -10.58
CA ARG A 374 4.50 -20.57 -9.93
C ARG A 374 4.19 -19.11 -9.72
N MET A 375 3.36 -18.55 -10.60
CA MET A 375 2.81 -17.22 -10.40
C MET A 375 1.69 -17.33 -9.38
N GLU A 376 2.06 -17.41 -8.10
CA GLU A 376 1.12 -17.20 -7.03
C GLU A 376 0.80 -15.70 -6.95
N ASP A 377 -0.49 -15.39 -6.76
CA ASP A 377 -0.94 -14.01 -6.63
C ASP A 377 -0.21 -13.30 -5.50
N ASN A 378 0.27 -12.09 -5.78
CA ASN A 378 0.93 -11.24 -4.80
C ASN A 378 2.22 -11.82 -4.22
N THR A 379 3.00 -12.55 -5.03
CA THR A 379 4.34 -12.99 -4.61
C THR A 379 5.23 -11.79 -4.23
N GLN A 380 6.00 -11.96 -3.16
CA GLN A 380 6.87 -10.92 -2.60
C GLN A 380 8.33 -11.23 -2.85
N PHE A 381 9.11 -10.20 -3.16
CA PHE A 381 10.56 -10.27 -3.32
C PHE A 381 11.20 -9.14 -2.52
N SER A 382 11.93 -9.49 -1.45
CA SER A 382 12.59 -8.54 -0.55
C SER A 382 14.09 -8.48 -0.83
N VAL A 383 14.63 -7.27 -0.93
CA VAL A 383 16.05 -7.02 -1.17
C VAL A 383 16.51 -5.73 -0.49
N VAL A 384 17.70 -5.80 0.11
CA VAL A 384 18.37 -4.62 0.68
C VAL A 384 18.88 -3.75 -0.47
N GLY A 385 18.35 -2.54 -0.57
CA GLY A 385 18.90 -1.47 -1.38
C GLY A 385 19.78 -0.51 -0.59
N ARG A 386 20.53 0.29 -1.34
CA ARG A 386 21.38 1.36 -0.86
C ARG A 386 21.01 2.65 -1.58
N VAL A 387 20.87 3.73 -0.83
CA VAL A 387 20.55 5.06 -1.35
C VAL A 387 21.70 6.03 -1.03
N ARG A 388 22.08 6.86 -1.98
CA ARG A 388 23.13 7.87 -1.83
C ARG A 388 22.77 9.15 -2.57
N TYR A 389 22.93 10.28 -1.90
CA TYR A 389 22.76 11.60 -2.53
C TYR A 389 23.95 11.91 -3.45
N THR A 390 23.67 12.43 -4.63
CA THR A 390 24.67 12.70 -5.68
C THR A 390 25.02 14.20 -5.80
N ASN A 391 24.18 15.09 -5.27
CA ASN A 391 24.28 16.56 -5.43
C ASN A 391 24.00 17.24 -4.06
N PRO A 392 24.73 18.30 -3.60
CA PRO A 392 25.84 19.05 -4.22
C PRO A 392 27.23 18.40 -4.14
N LEU A 393 27.44 17.46 -3.21
CA LEU A 393 28.59 16.56 -3.22
C LEU A 393 28.08 15.15 -2.96
N PRO A 394 28.58 14.13 -3.67
CA PRO A 394 28.21 12.75 -3.39
C PRO A 394 28.46 12.45 -1.92
N SER A 395 27.40 12.09 -1.17
CA SER A 395 27.60 11.65 0.20
C SER A 395 28.50 10.41 0.16
N SER A 396 29.57 10.40 0.96
CA SER A 396 30.43 9.21 1.06
C SER A 396 29.70 8.04 1.72
N THR A 397 28.57 8.32 2.38
CA THR A 397 27.74 7.37 3.09
C THR A 397 26.57 6.91 2.23
N TRP A 398 26.44 5.59 2.13
CA TRP A 398 25.25 4.92 1.64
C TRP A 398 24.31 4.64 2.82
N GLU A 399 23.03 4.92 2.63
CA GLU A 399 21.97 4.50 3.55
C GLU A 399 21.42 3.15 3.08
N GLU A 400 21.24 2.20 3.99
CA GLU A 400 20.61 0.92 3.66
C GLU A 400 19.10 0.98 3.88
N TRP A 401 18.35 0.47 2.91
CA TRP A 401 16.88 0.45 2.90
C TRP A 401 16.42 -0.92 2.44
N GLU A 402 15.31 -1.42 3.00
CA GLU A 402 14.68 -2.65 2.49
C GLU A 402 13.66 -2.26 1.42
N PHE A 403 13.77 -2.89 0.24
CA PHE A 403 12.79 -2.79 -0.84
C PHE A 403 12.06 -4.11 -0.99
N ILE A 404 10.73 -4.08 -0.90
CA ILE A 404 9.86 -5.26 -1.04
C ILE A 404 9.00 -5.04 -2.28
N PHE A 405 9.25 -5.85 -3.31
CA PHE A 405 8.48 -5.86 -4.54
C PHE A 405 7.37 -6.90 -4.45
N ILE A 406 6.15 -6.49 -4.76
CA ILE A 406 4.97 -7.33 -4.67
C ILE A 406 4.29 -7.30 -6.03
N THR A 407 4.23 -8.45 -6.68
CA THR A 407 3.64 -8.55 -8.01
C THR A 407 2.12 -8.51 -7.96
N LEU A 408 1.49 -7.65 -8.75
CA LEU A 408 0.03 -7.51 -8.75
C LEU A 408 -0.53 -8.21 -10.01
N ASN A 409 -1.16 -9.37 -9.79
CA ASN A 409 -1.78 -10.18 -10.85
C ASN A 409 -3.24 -9.79 -11.04
N ILE A 410 -3.69 -9.73 -12.30
CA ILE A 410 -5.11 -9.69 -12.62
C ILE A 410 -5.56 -11.15 -12.76
N ALA A 411 -6.00 -11.77 -11.66
CA ALA A 411 -6.37 -13.18 -11.65
C ALA A 411 -7.66 -13.51 -12.46
N ALA A 412 -8.33 -12.54 -13.07
CA ALA A 412 -9.74 -12.70 -13.48
C ALA A 412 -10.14 -12.08 -14.83
N VAL A 413 -9.25 -11.98 -15.83
CA VAL A 413 -9.69 -11.70 -17.21
C VAL A 413 -9.18 -12.79 -18.17
N HIS A 414 -9.49 -14.04 -17.84
CA HIS A 414 -9.79 -15.00 -18.90
C HIS A 414 -11.16 -14.61 -19.48
N GLU A 415 -11.29 -14.55 -20.81
CA GLU A 415 -12.54 -14.29 -21.57
C GLU A 415 -12.90 -12.86 -21.98
N ILE A 416 -11.93 -12.05 -22.43
CA ILE A 416 -12.26 -11.06 -23.48
C ILE A 416 -11.49 -11.43 -24.73
N GLU A 417 -12.17 -12.16 -25.61
CA GLU A 417 -11.80 -12.30 -27.01
C GLU A 417 -11.71 -10.90 -27.64
N SER A 418 -10.50 -10.42 -27.95
CA SER A 418 -10.28 -9.57 -29.13
C SER A 418 -8.80 -9.28 -29.43
N SER A 419 -8.39 -9.86 -30.55
CA SER A 419 -7.47 -9.33 -31.57
C SER A 419 -6.01 -9.00 -31.22
N SER A 420 -5.16 -9.98 -31.56
CA SER A 420 -3.98 -9.82 -32.42
C SER A 420 -2.83 -8.92 -31.99
N TYR A 421 -2.45 -8.95 -30.72
CA TYR A 421 -1.03 -8.84 -30.36
C TYR A 421 -0.60 -10.18 -29.75
N ASP A 422 0.60 -10.62 -30.09
CA ASP A 422 1.20 -11.91 -29.73
C ASP A 422 1.43 -11.99 -28.21
N ASP A 423 0.35 -12.21 -27.44
CA ASP A 423 0.26 -12.09 -25.98
C ASP A 423 0.69 -13.39 -25.27
N LYS A 424 1.90 -13.87 -25.59
CA LYS A 424 2.54 -14.98 -24.87
C LYS A 424 3.32 -14.55 -23.61
N ASP A 425 3.38 -13.24 -23.34
CA ASP A 425 4.00 -12.66 -22.13
C ASP A 425 2.96 -12.30 -21.05
N GLY A 426 1.72 -12.77 -21.19
CA GLY A 426 0.65 -12.58 -20.22
C GLY A 426 1.00 -13.22 -18.88
N LEU A 427 1.16 -12.38 -17.84
CA LEU A 427 0.44 -12.57 -16.56
C LEU A 427 0.69 -11.41 -15.57
N LEU A 428 1.71 -10.58 -15.76
CA LEU A 428 2.10 -9.56 -14.77
C LEU A 428 2.15 -8.15 -15.36
N ARG A 429 1.14 -7.34 -15.04
CA ARG A 429 1.02 -5.95 -15.55
C ARG A 429 1.37 -4.89 -14.53
N ALA A 430 1.63 -5.26 -13.27
CA ALA A 430 1.83 -4.28 -12.22
C ALA A 430 2.68 -4.81 -11.07
N CYS A 431 3.27 -3.87 -10.32
CA CYS A 431 4.06 -4.15 -9.14
C CYS A 431 3.89 -3.04 -8.11
N ALA A 432 3.77 -3.43 -6.84
CA ALA A 432 3.93 -2.52 -5.72
C ALA A 432 5.36 -2.62 -5.18
N CYS A 433 6.01 -1.48 -4.95
CA CYS A 433 7.31 -1.39 -4.29
C CYS A 433 7.13 -0.73 -2.93
N ILE A 434 7.43 -1.46 -1.84
CA ILE A 434 7.45 -0.92 -0.48
C ILE A 434 8.91 -0.60 -0.13
N CYS A 435 9.15 0.59 0.41
CA CYS A 435 10.45 1.04 0.89
C CYS A 435 10.41 1.27 2.41
N ILE A 436 11.32 0.61 3.14
CA ILE A 436 11.41 0.68 4.61
C ILE A 436 12.84 0.98 5.04
N GLY A 437 13.03 1.99 5.89
CA GLY A 437 14.35 2.32 6.39
C GLY A 437 14.43 3.68 7.10
N PRO A 438 15.65 4.16 7.40
CA PRO A 438 16.91 3.48 7.16
C PRO A 438 17.08 2.24 8.05
N SER A 439 17.67 1.19 7.51
CA SER A 439 18.06 0.00 8.28
C SER A 439 19.24 0.37 9.17
N LEU A 440 19.07 0.23 10.49
CA LEU A 440 20.15 0.42 11.48
C LEU A 440 21.07 -0.81 11.48
N SER A 441 21.61 -1.20 10.33
CA SER A 441 22.70 -2.16 10.23
C SER A 441 23.97 -1.47 10.75
N LYS A 442 24.05 -1.27 12.07
CA LYS A 442 25.28 -0.84 12.76
C LYS A 442 26.42 -1.71 12.23
N LYS A 443 27.35 -1.12 11.46
CA LYS A 443 28.56 -1.72 10.87
C LYS A 443 28.79 -3.12 11.41
N ARG A 444 28.11 -4.12 10.83
CA ARG A 444 28.21 -5.50 11.31
C ARG A 444 29.64 -5.92 10.96
N LYS A 445 30.54 -5.81 11.95
CA LYS A 445 31.81 -6.53 11.92
C LYS A 445 31.47 -7.96 11.56
N LYS A 446 32.29 -8.62 10.72
CA LYS A 446 32.20 -10.01 10.25
C LYS A 446 32.20 -11.05 11.40
N THR A 447 31.38 -10.87 12.41
CA THR A 447 31.11 -11.80 13.49
C THR A 447 29.78 -12.48 13.16
N ASN A 448 29.74 -13.79 13.31
CA ASN A 448 28.69 -14.75 12.95
C ASN A 448 27.31 -14.48 13.61
N CYS A 449 26.77 -13.26 13.52
CA CYS A 449 25.41 -12.99 13.95
C CYS A 449 24.44 -13.60 12.92
N PRO A 450 23.36 -14.25 13.38
CA PRO A 450 22.32 -14.76 12.51
C PRO A 450 21.76 -13.61 11.66
N LYS A 451 21.68 -13.84 10.34
CA LYS A 451 20.99 -12.92 9.41
C LYS A 451 19.58 -12.74 9.95
N GLN A 452 19.17 -11.49 10.21
CA GLN A 452 17.76 -11.23 10.51
C GLN A 452 16.92 -11.72 9.33
N PRO A 453 15.78 -12.36 9.59
CA PRO A 453 14.88 -12.75 8.51
C PRO A 453 14.44 -11.50 7.72
N PRO A 454 14.24 -11.62 6.40
CA PRO A 454 13.71 -10.53 5.60
C PRO A 454 12.35 -10.08 6.16
N ILE A 455 12.03 -8.80 5.99
CA ILE A 455 10.72 -8.27 6.37
C ILE A 455 9.71 -8.77 5.34
N THR A 456 8.72 -9.53 5.79
CA THR A 456 7.61 -9.99 4.94
C THR A 456 6.37 -9.14 5.21
N ALA A 457 5.69 -8.68 4.16
CA ALA A 457 4.39 -8.03 4.29
C ALA A 457 3.29 -9.09 4.44
N ARG A 458 2.35 -8.89 5.36
CA ARG A 458 1.07 -9.59 5.32
C ARG A 458 0.21 -8.94 4.25
N ILE A 459 -0.09 -9.67 3.18
CA ILE A 459 -0.93 -9.17 2.11
C ILE A 459 -2.39 -9.47 2.42
N GLU A 460 -3.25 -8.48 2.23
CA GLU A 460 -4.70 -8.65 2.20
C GLU A 460 -5.24 -8.04 0.91
N SER A 461 -6.08 -8.79 0.22
CA SER A 461 -6.84 -8.31 -0.94
C SER A 461 -8.24 -7.98 -0.47
N LEU A 462 -8.69 -6.76 -0.73
CA LEU A 462 -10.01 -6.24 -0.37
C LEU A 462 -10.73 -5.81 -1.64
N SER A 463 -12.00 -6.15 -1.77
CA SER A 463 -12.89 -5.55 -2.75
C SER A 463 -13.29 -4.14 -2.31
N LEU A 464 -13.67 -3.30 -3.27
CA LEU A 464 -14.23 -1.98 -2.94
C LEU A 464 -15.51 -2.12 -2.10
N LEU A 465 -16.30 -3.17 -2.36
CA LEU A 465 -17.54 -3.44 -1.63
C LEU A 465 -17.27 -3.71 -0.15
N GLU A 466 -16.33 -4.59 0.18
CA GLU A 466 -15.94 -4.87 1.57
C GLU A 466 -15.50 -3.59 2.30
N VAL A 467 -14.73 -2.73 1.61
CA VAL A 467 -14.27 -1.46 2.19
C VAL A 467 -15.44 -0.49 2.39
N LEU A 468 -16.41 -0.44 1.47
CA LEU A 468 -17.62 0.38 1.59
C LEU A 468 -18.54 -0.12 2.72
N GLU A 469 -18.70 -1.43 2.87
CA GLU A 469 -19.50 -2.06 3.92
C GLU A 469 -18.95 -1.75 5.31
N LEU A 470 -17.61 -1.79 5.47
CA LEU A 470 -16.96 -1.38 6.72
C LEU A 470 -17.31 0.06 7.13
N HIS A 471 -17.54 0.95 6.16
CA HIS A 471 -17.91 2.36 6.37
C HIS A 471 -19.41 2.64 6.31
N GLY A 472 -20.23 1.58 6.31
CA GLY A 472 -21.68 1.65 6.44
C GLY A 472 -22.50 1.93 5.21
N HIS A 473 -21.95 1.58 4.06
CA HIS A 473 -22.74 1.51 2.84
C HIS A 473 -23.24 0.08 2.61
N MET A 474 -24.49 -0.20 2.98
CA MET A 474 -25.19 -1.40 2.51
C MET A 474 -25.78 -1.12 1.12
N LEU A 475 -25.22 -1.73 0.07
CA LEU A 475 -25.83 -1.68 -1.27
C LEU A 475 -27.20 -2.41 -1.33
N THR A 476 -27.54 -3.19 -0.30
CA THR A 476 -28.69 -4.11 -0.30
C THR A 476 -30.04 -3.49 0.05
N GLU A 477 -30.14 -2.22 0.45
CA GLU A 477 -31.45 -1.60 0.72
C GLU A 477 -32.29 -1.27 -0.54
N ALA A 478 -31.78 -1.58 -1.73
CA ALA A 478 -32.53 -1.40 -2.97
C ALA A 478 -33.65 -2.43 -3.16
N GLU A 479 -33.62 -3.59 -2.49
CA GLU A 479 -34.66 -4.61 -2.65
C GLU A 479 -35.93 -4.34 -1.81
N ASP A 480 -35.83 -3.63 -0.68
CA ASP A 480 -36.98 -3.41 0.21
C ASP A 480 -37.86 -2.21 -0.16
N ARG A 481 -37.45 -1.37 -1.12
CA ARG A 481 -38.27 -0.21 -1.59
C ARG A 481 -39.09 -0.47 -2.84
N CYS A 482 -39.03 -1.68 -3.42
CA CYS A 482 -39.86 -2.05 -4.57
C CYS A 482 -41.06 -2.95 -4.18
N GLY A 483 -41.48 -2.90 -2.91
CA GLY A 483 -42.61 -3.66 -2.36
C GLY A 483 -43.69 -2.78 -1.73
N SER A 484 -44.14 -1.72 -2.39
CA SER A 484 -45.40 -1.08 -1.98
C SER A 484 -46.12 -0.42 -3.18
N GLU A 485 -47.12 -1.15 -3.67
CA GLU A 485 -48.34 -0.71 -4.33
C GLU A 485 -48.36 0.65 -5.06
N ARG A 486 -48.28 0.59 -6.39
CA ARG A 486 -49.24 1.33 -7.22
C ARG A 486 -49.86 0.40 -8.25
N VAL A 487 -51.04 -0.07 -7.91
CA VAL A 487 -52.07 -0.50 -8.85
C VAL A 487 -52.36 0.67 -9.78
N LEU A 488 -51.93 0.58 -11.05
CA LEU A 488 -52.54 1.33 -12.14
C LEU A 488 -52.85 0.34 -13.27
N THR A 489 -54.11 0.43 -13.69
CA THR A 489 -54.86 -0.42 -14.61
C THR A 489 -54.27 -0.48 -16.03
N PRO A 490 -54.56 -1.55 -16.79
CA PRO A 490 -54.05 -1.73 -18.14
C PRO A 490 -54.96 -1.03 -19.16
N GLN A 491 -54.38 -0.35 -20.16
CA GLN A 491 -55.04 0.09 -21.42
C GLN A 491 -53.98 0.51 -22.46
N PRO A 492 -54.26 0.50 -23.78
CA PRO A 492 -53.83 -0.57 -24.65
C PRO A 492 -52.82 -0.16 -25.76
N LEU A 493 -52.28 -1.19 -26.41
CA LEU A 493 -51.52 -1.21 -27.66
C LEU A 493 -51.91 -0.10 -28.67
N LEU A 494 -50.93 0.72 -29.05
CA LEU A 494 -50.97 1.53 -30.25
C LEU A 494 -49.65 1.46 -31.03
N HIS A 495 -49.72 0.69 -32.12
CA HIS A 495 -49.02 0.81 -33.40
C HIS A 495 -47.59 1.40 -33.44
N LEU A 496 -46.63 0.51 -33.68
CA LEU A 496 -45.39 0.81 -34.41
C LEU A 496 -45.73 1.42 -35.79
N ARG A 497 -45.33 2.68 -36.00
CA ARG A 497 -45.12 3.25 -37.33
C ARG A 497 -43.62 3.26 -37.61
N ILE A 498 -43.22 2.33 -38.47
CA ILE A 498 -41.94 2.37 -39.18
C ILE A 498 -41.99 3.59 -40.12
N SER A 499 -41.05 4.53 -39.98
CA SER A 499 -40.76 5.48 -41.04
C SER A 499 -39.29 5.33 -41.44
N ARG A 500 -39.10 4.76 -42.63
CA ARG A 500 -37.86 4.85 -43.40
C ARG A 500 -37.70 6.30 -43.87
N HIS A 501 -36.53 6.88 -43.72
CA HIS A 501 -36.10 7.94 -44.62
C HIS A 501 -34.71 7.66 -45.17
N ASN A 502 -34.71 7.39 -46.48
CA ASN A 502 -33.56 7.46 -47.37
C ASN A 502 -33.19 8.93 -47.59
N GLY A 503 -31.89 9.18 -47.77
CA GLY A 503 -31.40 9.81 -49.00
C GLY A 503 -31.38 11.35 -49.09
N ASP A 504 -30.14 11.83 -49.19
CA ASP A 504 -29.65 12.90 -50.08
C ASP A 504 -29.86 14.37 -49.70
N LEU A 505 -28.78 14.97 -49.19
CA LEU A 505 -28.01 16.02 -49.89
C LEU A 505 -26.56 16.06 -49.36
#